data_AF-A0A6M0RDU6-F1
#
_entry.id   AF-A0A6M0RDU6-F1
#
_cell.length_a   1.000
_cell.length_b   1.000
_cell.length_c   1.000
_cell.angle_alpha   90.00
_cell.angle_beta   90.00
_cell.angle_gamma   90.00
#
_symmetry.space_group_name_H-M   'P 1'
#
loop_
_entity.id
_entity.type
_entity.pdbx_description
1 polymer ?
#
loop_
_entity_poly.entity_id
_entity_poly.type
_entity_poly.pdbx_seq_one_letter_code
_entity_poly.pdbx_strand_id
1 'polypeptide(L)'
;MDSILPPADAILEKLEIEPKSVRTIKSAKKRSQYRAVINWLTRYSSSVGAGNLEQVRGWLEAFHHLCELEAWEKGATLLFSRLETETREELHDQLNIWGHHTELNQVYSRVANQISPKLNAIILNSLDRLWTDLGDYDKAIDYHKQSLAIDEELGQMQGVGASLGNLGIIYSSIGEYETAIQYHEQHLKVARKIKDK
;
A
#
# COMPACT_ATOMS: atom_id res chain seq x y z
N MET A 1 23.59 -14.27 -2.56
CA MET A 1 22.28 -13.72 -2.93
C MET A 1 22.46 -12.22 -2.89
N ASP A 2 22.25 -11.55 -4.01
CA ASP A 2 22.27 -10.09 -4.05
C ASP A 2 21.10 -9.57 -3.21
N SER A 3 21.29 -8.42 -2.56
CA SER A 3 20.25 -7.80 -1.73
C SER A 3 19.01 -7.51 -2.58
N ILE A 4 17.83 -7.97 -2.13
CA ILE A 4 16.55 -7.61 -2.76
C ILE A 4 16.12 -6.17 -2.43
N LEU A 5 16.84 -5.50 -1.52
CA LEU A 5 16.59 -4.11 -1.17
C LEU A 5 17.51 -3.19 -2.00
N PRO A 6 16.97 -2.07 -2.53
CA PRO A 6 17.81 -1.02 -3.10
C PRO A 6 18.72 -0.39 -2.03
N PRO A 7 19.76 0.35 -2.44
CA PRO A 7 20.67 1.02 -1.51
C PRO A 7 19.94 1.93 -0.52
N ALA A 8 20.33 1.87 0.76
CA ALA A 8 19.67 2.62 1.83
C ALA A 8 19.65 4.14 1.58
N ASP A 9 20.72 4.69 1.01
CA ASP A 9 20.82 6.12 0.71
C ASP A 9 19.75 6.58 -0.29
N ALA A 10 19.43 5.75 -1.29
CA ALA A 10 18.39 6.05 -2.26
C ALA A 10 16.99 6.10 -1.62
N ILE A 11 16.74 5.26 -0.62
CA ILE A 11 15.48 5.27 0.13
C ILE A 11 15.43 6.46 1.08
N LEU A 12 16.50 6.77 1.80
CA LEU A 12 16.57 7.94 2.67
C LEU A 12 16.35 9.25 1.90
N GLU A 13 16.88 9.35 0.68
CA GLU A 13 16.63 10.46 -0.24
C GLU A 13 15.14 10.57 -0.60
N LYS A 14 14.49 9.48 -1.03
CA LYS A 14 13.04 9.46 -1.32
C LYS A 14 12.17 9.84 -0.12
N LEU A 15 12.61 9.50 1.09
CA LEU A 15 11.91 9.84 2.34
C LEU A 15 12.21 11.27 2.81
N GLU A 16 13.11 11.99 2.14
CA GLU A 16 13.59 13.30 2.56
C GLU A 16 14.10 13.27 4.02
N ILE A 17 14.89 12.24 4.34
CA ILE A 17 15.50 12.06 5.66
C ILE A 17 17.02 12.20 5.52
N GLU A 18 17.55 13.33 5.97
CA GLU A 18 18.99 13.53 6.04
C GLU A 18 19.55 13.07 7.41
N PRO A 19 20.42 12.04 7.47
CA PRO A 19 20.90 11.52 8.76
C PRO A 19 21.62 12.55 9.63
N LYS A 20 22.33 13.49 9.00
CA LYS A 20 23.09 14.55 9.69
C LYS A 20 22.19 15.60 10.33
N SER A 21 20.98 15.80 9.81
CA SER A 21 20.03 16.79 10.33
C SER A 21 19.24 16.26 11.52
N VAL A 22 19.05 14.94 11.65
CA VAL A 22 18.27 14.34 12.75
C VAL A 22 18.76 14.74 14.15
N ARG A 23 20.07 15.00 14.33
CA ARG A 23 20.63 15.45 15.62
C ARG A 23 20.08 16.82 16.08
N THR A 24 19.65 17.67 15.15
CA THR A 24 19.16 19.04 15.41
C THR A 24 17.68 19.08 15.79
N ILE A 25 16.93 17.97 15.61
CA ILE A 25 15.53 17.87 15.98
C ILE A 25 15.36 18.12 17.49
N LYS A 26 14.59 19.15 17.86
CA LYS A 26 14.39 19.56 19.25
C LYS A 26 13.70 18.47 20.09
N SER A 27 12.62 17.89 19.57
CA SER A 27 11.87 16.85 20.29
C SER A 27 12.70 15.57 20.43
N ALA A 28 12.97 15.17 21.67
CA ALA A 28 13.71 13.94 21.97
C ALA A 28 12.99 12.70 21.43
N LYS A 29 11.67 12.62 21.61
CA LYS A 29 10.83 11.53 21.06
C LYS A 29 10.97 11.48 19.53
N LYS A 30 10.75 12.60 18.82
CA LYS A 30 10.85 12.63 17.35
C LYS A 30 12.24 12.23 16.85
N ARG A 31 13.28 12.76 17.50
CA ARG A 31 14.68 12.43 17.19
C ARG A 31 15.00 10.96 17.40
N SER A 32 14.45 10.33 18.44
CA SER A 32 14.63 8.90 18.68
C SER A 32 14.00 8.06 17.58
N GLN A 33 12.77 8.37 17.17
CA GLN A 33 12.11 7.65 16.09
C GLN A 33 12.83 7.81 14.75
N TYR A 34 13.23 9.02 14.36
CA TYR A 34 13.99 9.22 13.12
C TYR A 34 15.36 8.51 13.15
N ARG A 35 16.01 8.41 14.30
CA ARG A 35 17.23 7.59 14.45
C ARG A 35 16.95 6.11 14.26
N ALA A 36 15.83 5.61 14.80
CA ALA A 36 15.42 4.23 14.61
C ALA A 36 15.15 3.92 13.14
N VAL A 37 14.41 4.79 12.43
CA VAL A 37 14.20 4.71 10.97
C VAL A 37 15.53 4.57 10.24
N ILE A 38 16.48 5.48 10.47
CA ILE A 38 17.81 5.43 9.81
C ILE A 38 18.54 4.14 10.14
N ASN A 39 18.54 3.71 11.41
CA ASN A 39 19.23 2.49 11.82
C ASN A 39 18.65 1.25 11.15
N TRP A 40 17.32 1.13 11.10
CA TRP A 40 16.65 0.01 10.43
C TRP A 40 16.89 0.00 8.92
N LEU A 41 16.98 1.17 8.27
CA LEU A 41 17.26 1.24 6.84
C LEU A 41 18.74 1.00 6.49
N THR A 42 19.68 1.35 7.38
CA THR A 42 21.12 1.38 7.05
C THR A 42 21.97 0.32 7.73
N ARG A 43 21.52 -0.22 8.87
CA ARG A 43 22.34 -1.14 9.70
C ARG A 43 21.76 -2.54 9.81
N TYR A 44 20.45 -2.66 9.67
CA TYR A 44 19.82 -3.96 9.67
C TYR A 44 20.24 -4.73 8.41
N SER A 45 20.61 -5.99 8.61
CA SER A 45 20.82 -6.96 7.53
C SER A 45 20.30 -8.30 8.02
N SER A 46 19.57 -9.00 7.17
CA SER A 46 19.09 -10.34 7.47
C SER A 46 20.24 -11.36 7.39
N SER A 47 20.05 -12.53 8.02
CA SER A 47 21.01 -13.63 7.87
C SER A 47 21.04 -14.14 6.43
N VAL A 48 22.19 -14.65 6.00
CA VAL A 48 22.32 -15.30 4.69
C VAL A 48 21.30 -16.44 4.57
N GLY A 49 20.49 -16.42 3.51
CA GLY A 49 19.43 -17.41 3.28
C GLY A 49 18.12 -17.16 4.03
N ALA A 50 17.96 -15.99 4.67
CA ALA A 50 16.69 -15.60 5.27
C ALA A 50 15.56 -15.49 4.23
N GLY A 51 14.34 -15.84 4.64
CA GLY A 51 13.15 -15.69 3.80
C GLY A 51 12.86 -14.23 3.42
N ASN A 52 12.04 -14.03 2.38
CA ASN A 52 11.79 -12.70 1.79
C ASN A 52 11.28 -11.68 2.82
N LEU A 53 10.39 -12.09 3.73
CA LEU A 53 9.89 -11.21 4.79
C LEU A 53 10.99 -10.69 5.71
N GLU A 54 11.92 -11.55 6.11
CA GLU A 54 13.02 -11.16 7.00
C GLU A 54 14.03 -10.25 6.29
N GLN A 55 14.18 -10.41 4.97
CA GLN A 55 15.00 -9.50 4.16
C GLN A 55 14.40 -8.08 4.13
N VAL A 56 13.07 -7.94 4.12
CA VAL A 56 12.39 -6.62 4.12
C VAL A 56 12.03 -6.09 5.51
N ARG A 57 12.33 -6.84 6.59
CA ARG A 57 11.97 -6.47 7.98
C ARG A 57 12.46 -5.07 8.37
N GLY A 58 13.66 -4.67 7.96
CA GLY A 58 14.16 -3.32 8.23
C GLY A 58 13.27 -2.22 7.66
N TRP A 59 12.65 -2.43 6.51
CA TRP A 59 11.69 -1.48 5.96
C TRP A 59 10.38 -1.49 6.75
N LEU A 60 9.85 -2.65 7.14
CA LEU A 60 8.62 -2.73 7.93
C LEU A 60 8.76 -2.04 9.31
N GLU A 61 9.91 -2.21 9.97
CA GLU A 61 10.20 -1.53 11.23
C GLU A 61 10.39 -0.02 11.04
N ALA A 62 11.07 0.40 9.97
CA ALA A 62 11.17 1.81 9.61
C ALA A 62 9.80 2.43 9.34
N PHE A 63 8.92 1.73 8.64
CA PHE A 63 7.52 2.11 8.42
C PHE A 63 6.78 2.32 9.75
N HIS A 64 6.91 1.39 10.70
CA HIS A 64 6.28 1.51 12.01
C HIS A 64 6.74 2.79 12.74
N HIS A 65 8.04 3.07 12.76
CA HIS A 65 8.58 4.29 13.36
C HIS A 65 8.11 5.58 12.66
N LEU A 66 7.91 5.55 11.34
CA LEU A 66 7.33 6.66 10.58
C LEU A 66 5.85 6.90 10.95
N CYS A 67 5.09 5.82 11.15
CA CYS A 67 3.71 5.91 11.65
C CYS A 67 3.64 6.51 13.07
N GLU A 68 4.55 6.14 13.97
CA GLU A 68 4.65 6.74 15.31
C GLU A 68 5.03 8.23 15.30
N LEU A 69 5.52 8.73 14.15
CA LEU A 69 5.80 10.13 13.91
C LEU A 69 4.65 10.88 13.22
N GLU A 70 3.57 10.18 12.87
CA GLU A 70 2.51 10.67 11.97
C GLU A 70 3.08 11.09 10.60
N ALA A 71 4.21 10.50 10.19
CA ALA A 71 4.84 10.73 8.89
C ALA A 71 4.25 9.76 7.86
N TRP A 72 2.91 9.78 7.72
CA TRP A 72 2.14 8.79 6.95
C TRP A 72 2.56 8.69 5.49
N GLU A 73 2.74 9.82 4.82
CA GLU A 73 3.22 9.90 3.43
C GLU A 73 4.61 9.26 3.27
N LYS A 74 5.52 9.44 4.25
CA LYS A 74 6.83 8.78 4.22
C LYS A 74 6.70 7.27 4.43
N GLY A 75 5.79 6.85 5.31
CA GLY A 75 5.45 5.43 5.46
C GLY A 75 4.94 4.84 4.14
N ALA A 76 3.99 5.51 3.48
CA ALA A 76 3.48 5.11 2.17
C ALA A 76 4.59 5.05 1.12
N THR A 77 5.46 6.05 1.02
CA THR A 77 6.62 6.03 0.10
C THR A 77 7.48 4.77 0.24
N LEU A 78 7.61 4.23 1.46
CA LEU A 78 8.35 2.99 1.69
C LEU A 78 7.59 1.76 1.14
N LEU A 79 6.26 1.72 1.32
CA LEU A 79 5.42 0.66 0.77
C LEU A 79 5.43 0.66 -0.76
N PHE A 80 5.36 1.84 -1.38
CA PHE A 80 5.39 2.04 -2.83
C PHE A 80 6.82 2.06 -3.43
N SER A 81 7.84 1.69 -2.65
CA SER A 81 9.21 1.60 -3.17
C SER A 81 9.50 0.22 -3.74
N ARG A 82 10.06 0.19 -4.95
CA ARG A 82 10.44 -1.03 -5.68
C ARG A 82 11.58 -1.79 -5.00
N LEU A 83 11.45 -3.11 -5.02
CA LEU A 83 12.48 -4.04 -4.57
C LEU A 83 13.30 -4.55 -5.76
N GLU A 84 14.58 -4.86 -5.54
CA GLU A 84 15.52 -5.42 -6.53
C GLU A 84 15.34 -6.95 -6.67
N THR A 85 14.10 -7.32 -6.90
CA THR A 85 13.63 -8.69 -7.13
C THR A 85 13.53 -8.96 -8.63
N GLU A 86 13.27 -10.20 -9.03
CA GLU A 86 13.08 -10.53 -10.45
C GLU A 86 11.91 -9.78 -11.09
N THR A 87 10.80 -9.62 -10.37
CA THR A 87 9.61 -8.90 -10.86
C THR A 87 9.72 -7.39 -10.72
N ARG A 88 10.62 -6.88 -9.86
CA ARG A 88 10.84 -5.45 -9.58
C ARG A 88 9.59 -4.69 -9.12
N GLU A 89 8.68 -5.41 -8.49
CA GLU A 89 7.46 -4.84 -7.92
C GLU A 89 7.75 -4.04 -6.65
N GLU A 90 6.78 -3.22 -6.27
CA GLU A 90 6.81 -2.43 -5.04
C GLU A 90 6.69 -3.33 -3.80
N LEU A 91 7.19 -2.88 -2.64
CA LEU A 91 7.20 -3.69 -1.42
C LEU A 91 5.81 -4.27 -1.10
N HIS A 92 4.76 -3.46 -1.20
CA HIS A 92 3.40 -3.89 -0.89
C HIS A 92 2.90 -5.00 -1.83
N ASP A 93 3.12 -4.86 -3.13
CA ASP A 93 2.81 -5.90 -4.13
C ASP A 93 3.62 -7.17 -3.89
N GLN A 94 4.89 -7.04 -3.50
CA GLN A 94 5.73 -8.20 -3.19
C GLN A 94 5.26 -8.95 -1.95
N LEU A 95 4.84 -8.26 -0.90
CA LEU A 95 4.24 -8.91 0.27
C LEU A 95 3.01 -9.74 -0.15
N ASN A 96 2.21 -9.23 -1.09
CA ASN A 96 1.09 -9.98 -1.63
C ASN A 96 1.55 -11.22 -2.43
N ILE A 97 2.52 -11.04 -3.35
CA ILE A 97 3.07 -12.13 -4.19
C ILE A 97 3.69 -13.24 -3.33
N TRP A 98 4.36 -12.88 -2.23
CA TRP A 98 4.96 -13.83 -1.30
C TRP A 98 3.96 -14.45 -0.32
N GLY A 99 2.67 -14.06 -0.37
CA GLY A 99 1.63 -14.57 0.51
C GLY A 99 1.67 -14.01 1.94
N HIS A 100 2.39 -12.91 2.18
CA HIS A 100 2.48 -12.22 3.47
C HIS A 100 1.28 -11.27 3.69
N HIS A 101 0.07 -11.81 3.55
CA HIS A 101 -1.19 -11.08 3.64
C HIS A 101 -1.44 -10.46 5.02
N THR A 102 -0.91 -11.07 6.08
CA THR A 102 -1.04 -10.56 7.45
C THR A 102 -0.28 -9.25 7.60
N GLU A 103 0.99 -9.23 7.19
CA GLU A 103 1.85 -8.05 7.23
C GLU A 103 1.34 -6.96 6.30
N LEU A 104 0.88 -7.33 5.10
CA LEU A 104 0.26 -6.41 4.15
C LEU A 104 -0.96 -5.72 4.75
N ASN A 105 -1.89 -6.49 5.33
CA ASN A 105 -3.07 -5.94 5.98
C ASN A 105 -2.70 -5.03 7.17
N GLN A 106 -1.69 -5.39 7.96
CA GLN A 106 -1.21 -4.56 9.08
C GLN A 106 -0.67 -3.21 8.60
N VAL A 107 0.18 -3.18 7.58
CA VAL A 107 0.75 -1.92 7.08
C VAL A 107 -0.34 -1.05 6.45
N TYR A 108 -1.22 -1.62 5.63
CA TYR A 108 -2.31 -0.86 5.01
C TYR A 108 -3.31 -0.33 6.03
N SER A 109 -3.76 -1.14 6.98
CA SER A 109 -4.69 -0.70 8.04
C SER A 109 -4.10 0.44 8.89
N ARG A 110 -2.76 0.53 8.98
CA ARG A 110 -2.08 1.58 9.75
C ARG A 110 -2.09 2.94 9.05
N VAL A 111 -2.01 2.97 7.72
CA VAL A 111 -1.97 4.23 6.93
C VAL A 111 -3.29 4.58 6.25
N ALA A 112 -4.22 3.64 6.16
CA ALA A 112 -5.55 3.90 5.60
C ALA A 112 -6.21 5.09 6.30
N ASN A 113 -6.76 6.01 5.50
CA ASN A 113 -7.38 7.26 5.90
C ASN A 113 -6.44 8.29 6.57
N GLN A 114 -5.12 8.06 6.59
CA GLN A 114 -4.11 8.99 7.12
C GLN A 114 -3.24 9.65 6.04
N ILE A 115 -3.33 9.16 4.81
CA ILE A 115 -2.56 9.62 3.64
C ILE A 115 -3.46 10.35 2.65
N SER A 116 -2.85 11.00 1.65
CA SER A 116 -3.58 11.70 0.59
C SER A 116 -4.66 10.82 -0.04
N PRO A 117 -5.84 11.39 -0.40
CA PRO A 117 -6.95 10.61 -0.95
C PRO A 117 -6.53 9.72 -2.12
N LYS A 118 -5.66 10.22 -3.00
CA LYS A 118 -5.12 9.46 -4.13
C LYS A 118 -4.38 8.19 -3.70
N LEU A 119 -3.48 8.26 -2.72
CA LEU A 119 -2.78 7.08 -2.23
C LEU A 119 -3.71 6.18 -1.43
N ASN A 120 -4.66 6.78 -0.70
CA ASN A 120 -5.64 6.03 0.08
C ASN A 120 -6.50 5.15 -0.83
N ALA A 121 -6.96 5.66 -1.98
CA ALA A 121 -7.68 4.87 -2.98
C ALA A 121 -6.89 3.64 -3.46
N ILE A 122 -5.58 3.78 -3.69
CA ILE A 122 -4.71 2.67 -4.10
C ILE A 122 -4.60 1.60 -3.00
N ILE A 123 -4.43 2.02 -1.74
CA ILE A 123 -4.35 1.09 -0.61
C ILE A 123 -5.68 0.36 -0.39
N LEU A 124 -6.80 1.08 -0.45
CA LEU A 124 -8.14 0.48 -0.34
C LEU A 124 -8.39 -0.52 -1.48
N ASN A 125 -7.97 -0.19 -2.71
CA ASN A 125 -8.00 -1.08 -3.86
C ASN A 125 -7.09 -2.32 -3.74
N SER A 126 -6.11 -2.28 -2.84
CA SER A 126 -5.23 -3.43 -2.59
C SER A 126 -5.77 -4.28 -1.44
N LEU A 127 -6.37 -3.65 -0.42
CA LEU A 127 -7.10 -4.33 0.64
C LEU A 127 -8.32 -5.08 0.10
N ASP A 128 -9.09 -4.50 -0.82
CA ASP A 128 -10.25 -5.19 -1.38
C ASP A 128 -9.88 -6.48 -2.12
N ARG A 129 -8.79 -6.45 -2.92
CA ARG A 129 -8.27 -7.60 -3.65
C ARG A 129 -7.80 -8.67 -2.69
N LEU A 130 -7.08 -8.26 -1.65
CA LEU A 130 -6.63 -9.16 -0.60
C LEU A 130 -7.81 -9.89 0.06
N TRP A 131 -8.86 -9.17 0.45
CA TRP A 131 -10.02 -9.79 1.11
C TRP A 131 -10.88 -10.61 0.15
N THR A 132 -10.96 -10.22 -1.12
CA THR A 132 -11.59 -11.02 -2.18
C THR A 132 -10.89 -12.36 -2.35
N ASP A 133 -9.55 -12.36 -2.42
CA ASP A 133 -8.72 -13.57 -2.55
C ASP A 133 -8.82 -14.46 -1.30
N LEU A 134 -9.03 -13.87 -0.11
CA LEU A 134 -9.27 -14.57 1.15
C LEU A 134 -10.74 -15.03 1.34
N GLY A 135 -11.65 -14.64 0.45
CA GLY A 135 -13.08 -14.98 0.50
C GLY A 135 -13.91 -14.20 1.52
N ASP A 136 -13.36 -13.15 2.13
CA ASP A 136 -14.09 -12.24 3.03
C ASP A 136 -14.73 -11.11 2.21
N TYR A 137 -15.81 -11.46 1.50
CA TYR A 137 -16.48 -10.55 0.57
C TYR A 137 -17.09 -9.33 1.25
N ASP A 138 -17.48 -9.43 2.52
CA ASP A 138 -18.03 -8.29 3.27
C ASP A 138 -16.98 -7.19 3.45
N LYS A 139 -15.75 -7.55 3.86
CA LYS A 139 -14.65 -6.58 3.92
C LYS A 139 -14.26 -6.05 2.55
N ALA A 140 -14.21 -6.91 1.54
CA ALA A 140 -13.86 -6.49 0.19
C ALA A 140 -14.86 -5.44 -0.35
N ILE A 141 -16.16 -5.65 -0.13
CA ILE A 141 -17.22 -4.70 -0.52
C ILE A 141 -17.05 -3.36 0.21
N ASP A 142 -16.73 -3.38 1.50
CA ASP A 142 -16.52 -2.16 2.28
C ASP A 142 -15.36 -1.32 1.73
N TYR A 143 -14.20 -1.96 1.49
CA TYR A 143 -13.04 -1.27 0.92
C TYR A 143 -13.28 -0.76 -0.50
N HIS A 144 -13.96 -1.52 -1.36
CA HIS A 144 -14.35 -1.07 -2.69
C HIS A 144 -15.26 0.16 -2.67
N LYS A 145 -16.21 0.22 -1.72
CA LYS A 145 -17.10 1.39 -1.61
C LYS A 145 -16.34 2.63 -1.14
N GLN A 146 -15.39 2.46 -0.22
CA GLN A 146 -14.51 3.55 0.21
C GLN A 146 -13.62 4.05 -0.94
N SER A 147 -12.98 3.15 -1.69
CA SER A 147 -12.12 3.55 -2.83
C SER A 147 -12.92 4.21 -3.95
N LEU A 148 -14.10 3.67 -4.27
CA LEU A 148 -15.04 4.25 -5.24
C LEU A 148 -15.42 5.69 -4.88
N ALA A 149 -15.80 5.94 -3.62
CA ALA A 149 -16.18 7.27 -3.17
C ALA A 149 -15.04 8.28 -3.32
N ILE A 150 -13.81 7.88 -3.00
CA ILE A 150 -12.62 8.72 -3.17
C ILE A 150 -12.34 8.98 -4.66
N ASP A 151 -12.39 7.96 -5.51
CA ASP A 151 -12.13 8.11 -6.94
C ASP A 151 -13.19 8.98 -7.63
N GLU A 152 -14.45 8.92 -7.18
CA GLU A 152 -15.52 9.81 -7.63
C GLU A 152 -15.23 11.27 -7.23
N GLU A 153 -14.84 11.50 -5.97
CA GLU A 153 -14.49 12.84 -5.47
C GLU A 153 -13.29 13.43 -6.22
N LEU A 154 -12.28 12.61 -6.52
CA LEU A 154 -11.07 13.01 -7.25
C LEU A 154 -11.28 13.05 -8.78
N GLY A 155 -12.45 12.66 -9.29
CA GLY A 155 -12.73 12.57 -10.72
C GLY A 155 -11.86 11.55 -11.47
N GLN A 156 -11.33 10.53 -10.79
CA GLN A 156 -10.48 9.48 -11.35
C GLN A 156 -11.34 8.42 -12.05
N MET A 157 -11.78 8.71 -13.27
CA MET A 157 -12.69 7.81 -14.01
C MET A 157 -12.16 6.38 -14.15
N GLN A 158 -10.85 6.19 -14.28
CA GLN A 158 -10.23 4.86 -14.32
C GLN A 158 -10.41 4.10 -13.00
N GLY A 159 -10.22 4.77 -11.85
CA GLY A 159 -10.41 4.19 -10.53
C GLY A 159 -11.87 3.84 -10.26
N VAL A 160 -12.79 4.78 -10.56
CA VAL A 160 -14.25 4.54 -10.52
C VAL A 160 -14.64 3.32 -11.34
N GLY A 161 -14.12 3.22 -12.57
CA GLY A 161 -14.35 2.06 -13.44
C GLY A 161 -13.87 0.76 -12.80
N ALA A 162 -12.65 0.74 -12.27
CA ALA A 162 -12.08 -0.45 -11.63
C ALA A 162 -12.92 -0.92 -10.42
N SER A 163 -13.26 -0.02 -9.50
CA SER A 163 -14.04 -0.38 -8.30
C SER A 163 -15.44 -0.88 -8.65
N LEU A 164 -16.13 -0.26 -9.61
CA LEU A 164 -17.45 -0.73 -10.07
C LEU A 164 -17.37 -2.11 -10.72
N GLY A 165 -16.34 -2.37 -11.52
CA GLY A 165 -16.13 -3.67 -12.16
C GLY A 165 -15.92 -4.78 -11.13
N ASN A 166 -15.06 -4.51 -10.13
CA ASN A 166 -14.74 -5.46 -9.08
C ASN A 166 -15.93 -5.70 -8.13
N LEU A 167 -16.70 -4.68 -7.77
CA LEU A 167 -17.96 -4.85 -7.03
C LEU A 167 -18.92 -5.78 -7.79
N GLY A 168 -19.03 -5.63 -9.12
CA GLY A 168 -19.82 -6.55 -9.94
C GLY A 168 -19.35 -8.01 -9.86
N ILE A 169 -18.02 -8.23 -9.89
CA ILE A 169 -17.42 -9.57 -9.73
C ILE A 169 -17.73 -10.16 -8.36
N ILE A 170 -17.61 -9.38 -7.29
CA ILE A 170 -17.86 -9.85 -5.92
C ILE A 170 -19.33 -10.20 -5.73
N TYR A 171 -20.26 -9.30 -6.12
CA TYR A 171 -21.70 -9.56 -6.01
C TYR A 171 -22.11 -10.79 -6.84
N SER A 172 -21.49 -11.01 -8.00
CA SER A 172 -21.68 -12.23 -8.78
C SER A 172 -21.20 -13.48 -8.05
N SER A 173 -20.05 -13.39 -7.36
CA SER A 173 -19.44 -14.49 -6.61
C SER A 173 -20.27 -14.92 -5.39
N ILE A 174 -21.00 -13.99 -4.76
CA ILE A 174 -21.90 -14.29 -3.63
C ILE A 174 -23.34 -14.61 -4.06
N GLY A 175 -23.64 -14.65 -5.37
CA GLY A 175 -24.95 -15.02 -5.92
C GLY A 175 -25.97 -13.88 -6.02
N GLU A 176 -25.56 -12.64 -5.75
CA GLU A 176 -26.37 -11.43 -5.83
C GLU A 176 -26.33 -10.85 -7.26
N TYR A 177 -26.89 -11.60 -8.21
CA TYR A 177 -26.74 -11.32 -9.64
C TYR A 177 -27.38 -10.00 -10.08
N GLU A 178 -28.53 -9.61 -9.53
CA GLU A 178 -29.18 -8.34 -9.84
C GLU A 178 -28.28 -7.16 -9.46
N THR A 179 -27.66 -7.22 -8.28
CA THR A 179 -26.70 -6.21 -7.82
C THR A 179 -25.44 -6.20 -8.69
N ALA A 180 -24.92 -7.37 -9.05
CA ALA A 180 -23.78 -7.50 -9.94
C ALA A 180 -24.02 -6.85 -11.31
N ILE A 181 -25.21 -7.08 -11.90
CA ILE A 181 -25.62 -6.47 -13.18
C ILE A 181 -25.63 -4.94 -13.06
N GLN A 182 -26.19 -4.40 -11.98
CA GLN A 182 -26.22 -2.94 -11.78
C GLN A 182 -24.80 -2.33 -11.74
N TYR A 183 -23.87 -2.99 -11.05
CA TYR A 183 -22.47 -2.54 -11.00
C TYR A 183 -21.76 -2.66 -12.35
N HIS A 184 -21.98 -3.76 -13.08
CA HIS A 184 -21.42 -3.92 -14.42
C HIS A 184 -21.99 -2.94 -15.44
N GLU A 185 -23.27 -2.58 -15.35
CA GLU A 185 -23.86 -1.52 -16.17
C GLU A 185 -23.24 -0.15 -15.88
N GLN A 186 -22.99 0.17 -14.61
CA GLN A 186 -22.29 1.39 -14.22
C GLN A 186 -20.84 1.40 -14.73
N HIS A 187 -20.12 0.30 -14.54
CA HIS A 187 -18.77 0.11 -15.10
C HIS A 187 -18.76 0.34 -16.61
N LEU A 188 -19.71 -0.24 -17.36
CA LEU A 188 -19.83 -0.06 -18.81
C LEU A 188 -20.08 1.40 -19.20
N LYS A 189 -20.93 2.11 -18.45
CA LYS A 189 -21.17 3.55 -18.67
C LYS A 189 -19.88 4.37 -18.50
N VAL A 190 -19.08 4.07 -17.48
CA VAL A 190 -17.78 4.73 -17.25
C VAL A 190 -16.78 4.37 -18.35
N ALA A 191 -16.67 3.09 -18.71
CA ALA A 191 -15.75 2.63 -19.75
C ALA A 191 -16.05 3.28 -21.12
N ARG A 192 -17.33 3.49 -21.46
CA ARG A 192 -17.74 4.25 -22.66
C ARG A 192 -17.27 5.69 -22.59
N LYS A 193 -17.50 6.39 -21.48
CA LYS A 193 -17.04 7.78 -21.28
C LYS A 193 -15.51 7.93 -21.37
N ILE A 194 -14.75 6.94 -20.92
CA ILE A 194 -13.29 6.95 -21.04
C ILE A 194 -12.86 6.77 -22.50
N LYS A 195 -13.50 5.87 -23.25
CA LYS A 195 -13.20 5.62 -24.68
C LYS A 195 -13.59 6.77 -25.61
N ASP A 196 -14.56 7.60 -25.21
CA ASP A 196 -14.99 8.77 -25.98
C ASP A 196 -14.06 10.00 -25.80
N LYS A 197 -13.01 9.91 -24.97
CA LYS A 197 -12.00 10.96 -24.75
C LYS A 197 -10.68 10.62 -25.43
#